data_AF-A0A522FPR5-F1
#
_entry.id   AF-A0A522FPR5-F1
#
_cell.length_a   1.000
_cell.length_b   1.000
_cell.length_c   1.000
_cell.angle_alpha   90.00
_cell.angle_beta   90.00
_cell.angle_gamma   90.00
#
_symmetry.space_group_name_H-M   'P 1'
#
loop_
_entity.id
_entity.type
_entity.pdbx_description
1 polymer ?
#
loop_
_entity_poly.entity_id
_entity_poly.type
_entity_poly.pdbx_seq_one_letter_code
_entity_poly.pdbx_strand_id
1 'polypeptide(L)'
;MVALQVVHSRATARGVTVALGAADDTAHPAAWQGPVTISAGAAPACVVGDEVAIVEAPVLLGRGILYLPTYSGSNNRVYAVDSRSCRVLWRSGYFNGATSFSGGRLSMGEKSARLDDNCHPVRGMTMAR
;
A
#
# COMPACT_ATOMS: atom_id res chain seq x y z
N MET A 1 12.93 0.17 -0.80
CA MET A 1 11.60 0.71 -1.15
C MET A 1 11.65 2.22 -1.13
N VAL A 2 10.68 2.90 -1.74
CA VAL A 2 10.52 4.35 -1.68
C VAL A 2 9.09 4.68 -1.27
N ALA A 3 8.90 5.76 -0.50
CA ALA A 3 7.56 6.30 -0.29
C ALA A 3 7.11 7.02 -1.55
N LEU A 4 5.84 6.87 -1.90
CA LEU A 4 5.21 7.70 -2.93
C LEU A 4 4.98 9.09 -2.36
N GLN A 5 5.25 10.10 -3.18
CA GLN A 5 4.86 11.46 -2.86
C GLN A 5 3.35 11.58 -3.07
N VAL A 6 2.62 11.91 -2.02
CA VAL A 6 1.17 12.12 -2.07
C VAL A 6 0.87 13.60 -2.22
N VAL A 7 0.04 13.92 -3.21
CA VAL A 7 -0.49 15.26 -3.48
C VAL A 7 -1.99 15.12 -3.71
N HIS A 8 -2.79 15.69 -2.81
CA HIS A 8 -4.24 15.50 -2.76
C HIS A 8 -4.63 14.01 -2.76
N SER A 9 -5.26 13.52 -3.82
CA SER A 9 -5.72 12.13 -3.99
C SER A 9 -4.79 11.27 -4.84
N ARG A 10 -3.58 11.76 -5.17
CA ARG A 10 -2.66 11.08 -6.07
C ARG A 10 -1.29 10.86 -5.42
N ALA A 11 -0.83 9.62 -5.44
CA ALA A 11 0.49 9.23 -4.98
C ALA A 11 1.37 8.84 -6.18
N THR A 12 2.62 9.27 -6.22
CA THR A 12 3.53 8.97 -7.34
C THR A 12 4.94 8.60 -6.91
N ALA A 13 5.54 7.63 -7.60
CA ALA A 13 6.97 7.33 -7.54
C ALA A 13 7.39 6.46 -8.73
N ARG A 14 8.58 6.70 -9.30
CA ARG A 14 9.24 5.80 -10.26
C ARG A 14 8.35 5.34 -11.43
N GLY A 15 7.54 6.25 -11.98
CA GLY A 15 6.64 5.95 -13.11
C GLY A 15 5.38 5.16 -12.72
N VAL A 16 5.12 4.96 -11.42
CA VAL A 16 3.85 4.46 -10.89
C VAL A 16 3.05 5.65 -10.36
N THR A 17 1.80 5.74 -10.81
CA THR A 17 0.80 6.67 -10.29
C THR A 17 -0.33 5.88 -9.64
N VAL A 18 -0.72 6.29 -8.44
CA VAL A 18 -1.82 5.70 -7.69
C VAL A 18 -2.85 6.79 -7.40
N ALA A 19 -4.08 6.63 -7.88
CA ALA A 19 -5.21 7.41 -7.41
C ALA A 19 -5.78 6.71 -6.17
N LEU A 20 -5.82 7.42 -5.04
CA LEU A 20 -6.16 6.87 -3.73
C LEU A 20 -7.67 6.98 -3.42
N GLY A 21 -8.42 7.71 -4.23
CA GLY A 21 -9.82 8.04 -3.97
C GLY A 21 -10.01 9.38 -3.26
N ALA A 22 -11.19 9.57 -2.67
CA ALA A 22 -11.51 10.80 -1.95
C ALA A 22 -10.71 10.91 -0.65
N ALA A 23 -10.08 12.06 -0.42
CA ALA A 23 -9.40 12.36 0.83
C ALA A 23 -10.39 12.62 1.97
N ASP A 24 -9.99 12.31 3.20
CA ASP A 24 -10.71 12.66 4.42
C ASP A 24 -10.74 14.17 4.67
N ASP A 25 -9.63 14.86 4.41
CA ASP A 25 -9.48 16.31 4.43
C ASP A 25 -8.79 16.76 3.13
N THR A 26 -9.40 17.73 2.43
CA THR A 26 -8.87 18.21 1.14
C THR A 26 -7.61 19.10 1.28
N ALA A 27 -7.44 19.75 2.42
CA ALA A 27 -6.29 20.62 2.73
C ALA A 27 -5.15 19.82 3.37
N HIS A 28 -5.46 18.88 4.25
CA HIS A 28 -4.48 18.08 5.01
C HIS A 28 -4.86 16.59 5.02
N PRO A 29 -4.79 15.92 3.86
CA PRO A 29 -5.25 14.54 3.76
C PRO A 29 -4.37 13.59 4.59
N ALA A 30 -5.00 12.84 5.48
CA ALA A 30 -4.37 11.75 6.23
C ALA A 30 -4.80 10.38 5.72
N ALA A 31 -5.98 10.30 5.11
CA ALA A 31 -6.60 9.06 4.68
C ALA A 31 -7.42 9.22 3.39
N TRP A 32 -7.58 8.14 2.63
CA TRP A 32 -8.34 8.14 1.37
C TRP A 32 -9.28 6.96 1.24
N GLN A 33 -10.53 7.21 0.86
CA GLN A 33 -11.62 6.22 0.91
C GLN A 33 -11.72 5.31 -0.33
N GLY A 34 -10.72 5.30 -1.22
CA GLY A 34 -10.76 4.47 -2.43
C GLY A 34 -11.84 4.91 -3.44
N PRO A 35 -12.01 4.14 -4.55
CA PRO A 35 -11.22 2.96 -4.92
C PRO A 35 -9.78 3.32 -5.31
N VAL A 36 -8.84 2.40 -5.07
CA VAL A 36 -7.43 2.59 -5.45
C VAL A 36 -7.25 2.20 -6.91
N THR A 37 -6.84 3.15 -7.75
CA THR A 37 -6.51 2.90 -9.16
C THR A 37 -5.00 3.05 -9.37
N ILE A 38 -4.36 2.07 -10.00
CA ILE A 38 -2.91 2.06 -10.26
C ILE A 38 -2.67 2.18 -11.76
N SER A 39 -1.72 3.04 -12.14
CA SER A 39 -1.19 3.16 -13.50
C SER A 39 0.32 3.03 -13.45
N ALA A 40 0.88 2.03 -14.14
CA ALA A 40 2.31 1.72 -14.11
C ALA A 40 2.85 1.40 -15.52
N GLY A 41 3.73 2.28 -16.02
CA GLY A 41 4.31 2.15 -17.36
C GLY A 41 3.24 2.15 -18.46
N ALA A 42 3.32 1.20 -19.39
CA ALA A 42 2.39 1.05 -20.51
C ALA A 42 1.20 0.10 -20.21
N ALA A 43 1.11 -0.44 -18.99
CA ALA A 43 -0.03 -1.28 -18.62
C ALA A 43 -1.31 -0.42 -18.52
N PRO A 44 -2.48 -0.94 -18.92
CA PRO A 44 -3.75 -0.29 -18.63
C PRO A 44 -3.88 -0.02 -17.13
N ALA A 45 -4.54 1.08 -16.78
CA ALA A 45 -4.87 1.34 -15.38
C ALA A 45 -5.76 0.20 -14.84
N CYS A 46 -5.51 -0.22 -13.61
CA CYS A 46 -6.27 -1.26 -12.94
C CYS A 46 -6.79 -0.74 -11.59
N VAL A 47 -7.82 -1.41 -11.06
CA VAL A 47 -8.43 -1.09 -9.77
C VAL A 47 -8.11 -2.21 -8.78
N VAL A 48 -7.66 -1.83 -7.59
CA VAL A 48 -7.43 -2.76 -6.47
C VAL A 48 -8.78 -3.17 -5.89
N GLY A 49 -8.91 -4.42 -5.44
CA GLY A 49 -10.14 -4.94 -4.86
C GLY A 49 -10.62 -4.15 -3.63
N ASP A 50 -11.94 -4.17 -3.41
CA ASP A 50 -12.65 -3.41 -2.38
C ASP A 50 -12.20 -3.76 -0.95
N GLU A 51 -11.48 -4.87 -0.75
CA GLU A 51 -10.87 -5.21 0.53
C GLU A 51 -9.78 -4.24 0.97
N VAL A 52 -9.21 -3.48 0.03
CA VAL A 52 -8.28 -2.38 0.29
C VAL A 52 -9.11 -1.10 0.44
N ALA A 53 -9.66 -0.96 1.64
CA ALA A 53 -10.44 0.20 2.04
C ALA A 53 -9.54 1.38 2.43
N ILE A 54 -10.03 2.26 3.32
CA ILE A 54 -9.46 3.55 3.67
C ILE A 54 -7.93 3.48 3.80
N VAL A 55 -7.21 4.05 2.83
CA VAL A 55 -5.76 4.00 2.69
C VAL A 55 -5.14 5.11 3.53
N GLU A 56 -3.99 4.84 4.15
CA GLU A 56 -3.21 5.83 4.90
C GLU A 56 -1.81 6.00 4.29
N ALA A 57 -1.17 7.13 4.61
CA ALA A 57 0.24 7.32 4.33
C ALA A 57 1.12 6.61 5.38
N PRO A 58 2.34 6.17 5.02
CA PRO A 58 2.94 6.26 3.69
C PRO A 58 2.54 5.09 2.79
N VAL A 59 2.25 5.40 1.51
CA VAL A 59 2.19 4.38 0.45
C VAL A 59 3.62 4.10 -0.02
N LEU A 60 4.04 2.84 -0.01
CA LEU A 60 5.42 2.47 -0.33
C LEU A 60 5.50 1.63 -1.60
N LEU A 61 6.55 1.81 -2.40
CA LEU A 61 6.83 1.02 -3.61
C LEU A 61 8.19 0.32 -3.52
N GLY A 62 8.17 -0.99 -3.80
CA GLY A 62 9.36 -1.84 -3.89
C GLY A 62 9.23 -2.84 -5.03
N ARG A 63 10.14 -2.79 -6.01
CA ARG A 63 10.25 -3.82 -7.07
C ARG A 63 8.92 -4.17 -7.77
N GLY A 64 8.02 -3.20 -7.94
CA GLY A 64 6.71 -3.39 -8.57
C GLY A 64 5.58 -3.77 -7.61
N ILE A 65 5.84 -3.82 -6.31
CA ILE A 65 4.86 -4.08 -5.25
C ILE A 65 4.57 -2.79 -4.51
N LEU A 66 3.28 -2.44 -4.44
CA LEU A 66 2.77 -1.37 -3.59
C LEU A 66 2.38 -1.92 -2.23
N TYR A 67 2.82 -1.26 -1.18
CA TYR A 67 2.37 -1.48 0.18
C TYR A 67 1.39 -0.37 0.55
N LEU A 68 0.14 -0.76 0.80
CA LEU A 68 -0.98 0.11 1.11
C LEU A 68 -1.40 -0.12 2.57
N PRO A 69 -0.99 0.74 3.51
CA PRO A 69 -1.59 0.78 4.84
C PRO A 69 -3.07 1.16 4.70
N THR A 70 -3.91 0.47 5.44
CA THR A 70 -5.35 0.71 5.49
C THR A 70 -5.82 0.62 6.92
N TYR A 71 -6.89 1.33 7.24
CA TYR A 71 -7.59 1.15 8.51
C TYR A 71 -9.09 0.97 8.31
N SER A 72 -9.71 0.29 9.28
CA SER A 72 -11.17 0.20 9.42
C SER A 72 -11.51 0.14 10.90
N GLY A 73 -12.13 1.20 11.42
CA GLY A 73 -12.35 1.36 12.87
C GLY A 73 -11.00 1.43 13.59
N SER A 74 -10.76 0.55 14.56
CA SER A 74 -9.51 0.47 15.33
C SER A 74 -8.52 -0.57 14.80
N ASN A 75 -8.68 -1.05 13.56
CA ASN A 75 -7.88 -2.14 13.02
C ASN A 75 -7.12 -1.72 11.77
N ASN A 76 -5.78 -1.72 11.84
CA ASN A 76 -4.92 -1.45 10.69
C ASN A 76 -4.47 -2.74 10.00
N ARG A 77 -4.29 -2.66 8.69
CA ARG A 77 -3.67 -3.70 7.85
C ARG A 77 -2.77 -3.07 6.82
N VAL A 78 -1.77 -3.81 6.35
CA VAL A 78 -1.02 -3.46 5.14
C VAL A 78 -1.29 -4.51 4.09
N TYR A 79 -1.64 -4.06 2.89
CA TYR A 79 -1.76 -4.90 1.71
C TYR A 79 -0.53 -4.73 0.82
N ALA A 80 0.03 -5.84 0.34
CA ALA A 80 1.00 -5.84 -0.74
C ALA A 80 0.26 -6.12 -2.06
N VAL A 81 0.36 -5.20 -3.02
CA VAL A 81 -0.39 -5.22 -4.28
C VAL A 81 0.56 -5.16 -5.45
N ASP A 82 0.37 -6.01 -6.43
CA ASP A 82 1.11 -5.92 -7.69
C ASP A 82 0.72 -4.66 -8.46
N SER A 83 1.67 -3.78 -8.73
CA SER A 83 1.42 -2.46 -9.33
C SER A 83 0.95 -2.49 -10.79
N ARG A 84 1.02 -3.65 -11.47
CA ARG A 84 0.62 -3.77 -12.88
C ARG A 84 -0.74 -4.45 -13.05
N SER A 85 -1.09 -5.36 -12.15
CA SER A 85 -2.32 -6.15 -12.20
C SER A 85 -3.32 -5.79 -11.10
N CYS A 86 -2.94 -4.96 -10.13
CA CYS A 86 -3.74 -4.60 -8.96
C CYS A 86 -4.13 -5.79 -8.07
N ARG A 87 -3.53 -6.96 -8.28
CA ARG A 87 -3.80 -8.15 -7.48
C ARG A 87 -3.14 -8.03 -6.10
N VAL A 88 -3.91 -8.30 -5.06
CA VAL A 88 -3.38 -8.45 -3.70
C VAL A 88 -2.51 -9.71 -3.64
N LEU A 89 -1.23 -9.53 -3.36
CA LEU A 89 -0.24 -10.60 -3.21
C LEU A 89 -0.16 -11.11 -1.77
N TRP A 90 -0.38 -10.21 -0.81
CA TRP A 90 -0.28 -10.49 0.61
C TRP A 90 -1.04 -9.43 1.43
N ARG A 91 -1.45 -9.81 2.64
CA ARG A 91 -1.99 -8.89 3.65
C ARG A 91 -1.44 -9.21 5.03
N SER A 92 -1.21 -8.18 5.84
CA SER A 92 -0.81 -8.36 7.23
C SER A 92 -1.95 -8.91 8.09
N GLY A 93 -1.59 -9.47 9.25
CA GLY A 93 -2.53 -9.51 10.38
C GLY A 93 -2.86 -8.09 10.87
N TYR A 94 -3.89 -7.96 11.70
CA TYR A 94 -4.23 -6.67 12.30
C TYR A 94 -3.10 -6.12 13.17
N PHE A 95 -2.92 -4.81 13.18
CA PHE A 95 -1.98 -4.11 14.04
C PHE A 95 -2.49 -2.71 14.41
N ASN A 96 -1.77 -2.07 15.32
CA ASN A 96 -1.95 -0.68 15.70
C ASN A 96 -0.62 0.05 15.50
N GLY A 97 -0.67 1.33 15.14
CA GLY A 97 0.50 2.18 14.95
C GLY A 97 0.85 2.42 13.49
N ALA A 98 1.91 3.21 13.27
CA ALA A 98 2.31 3.68 11.94
C ALA A 98 3.04 2.60 11.12
N THR A 99 2.94 2.73 9.80
CA THR A 99 3.70 1.91 8.86
C THR A 99 4.97 2.64 8.43
N SER A 100 6.10 1.94 8.41
CA SER A 100 7.37 2.46 7.87
C SER A 100 8.22 1.35 7.28
N PHE A 101 9.27 1.73 6.53
CA PHE A 101 10.21 0.76 5.99
C PHE A 101 11.66 1.20 6.23
N SER A 102 12.47 0.28 6.74
CA SER A 102 13.91 0.47 6.92
C SER A 102 14.63 -0.88 6.89
N GLY A 103 15.82 -0.93 6.29
CA GLY A 103 16.71 -2.11 6.36
C GLY A 103 16.08 -3.43 5.90
N GLY A 104 15.26 -3.43 4.85
CA GLY A 104 14.58 -4.65 4.36
C GLY A 104 13.44 -5.12 5.28
N ARG A 105 12.94 -4.25 6.16
CA ARG A 105 11.86 -4.56 7.10
C ARG A 105 10.75 -3.54 6.97
N LEU A 106 9.53 -4.06 6.82
CA LEU A 106 8.30 -3.30 6.93
C LEU A 106 7.87 -3.32 8.40
N SER A 107 7.86 -2.16 9.05
CA SER A 107 7.35 -1.97 10.40
C SER A 107 5.88 -1.58 10.36
N MET A 108 5.09 -2.15 11.25
CA MET A 108 3.64 -2.01 11.37
C MET A 108 3.32 -1.84 12.86
N GLY A 109 3.64 -0.66 13.40
CA GLY A 109 3.72 -0.43 14.84
C GLY A 109 4.74 -1.36 15.51
N GLU A 110 4.28 -2.13 16.51
CA GLU A 110 5.11 -3.10 17.24
C GLU A 110 5.38 -4.39 16.44
N LYS A 111 4.67 -4.60 15.32
CA LYS A 111 4.86 -5.76 14.44
C LYS A 111 5.80 -5.41 13.31
N SER A 112 6.47 -6.42 12.76
CA SER A 112 7.27 -6.23 11.56
C SER A 112 7.29 -7.45 10.65
N ALA A 113 7.42 -7.20 9.36
CA ALA A 113 7.65 -8.21 8.33
C ALA A 113 9.02 -7.98 7.69
N ARG A 114 9.85 -9.03 7.67
CA ARG A 114 11.06 -9.01 6.84
C ARG A 114 10.65 -9.17 5.38
N LEU A 115 11.33 -8.45 4.50
CA LEU A 115 11.17 -8.56 3.06
C LEU A 115 12.43 -9.20 2.44
N ASP A 116 12.27 -9.94 1.35
CA ASP A 116 13.37 -10.41 0.52
C ASP A 116 13.90 -9.29 -0.40
N ASP A 117 14.89 -9.61 -1.23
CA ASP A 117 15.51 -8.67 -2.18
C ASP A 117 14.55 -8.21 -3.30
N ASN A 118 13.48 -8.98 -3.53
CA ASN A 118 12.38 -8.66 -4.43
C ASN A 118 11.26 -7.91 -3.73
N CYS A 119 11.45 -7.51 -2.46
CA CYS A 119 10.46 -6.85 -1.63
C CYS A 119 9.20 -7.71 -1.39
N HIS A 120 9.30 -9.04 -1.34
CA HIS A 120 8.22 -9.91 -0.87
C HIS A 120 8.36 -10.22 0.62
N PRO A 121 7.26 -10.34 1.40
CA PRO A 121 7.33 -10.78 2.79
C PRO A 121 7.86 -12.22 2.93
N VAL A 122 8.96 -12.43 3.67
CA VAL A 122 9.60 -13.76 3.82
C VAL A 122 8.92 -14.72 4.80
N ARG A 123 7.98 -14.25 5.64
CA ARG A 123 7.17 -15.10 6.54
C ARG A 123 5.71 -14.65 6.52
N GLY A 124 4.78 -15.60 6.40
CA GLY A 124 3.33 -15.32 6.37
C GLY A 124 2.70 -15.24 4.98
N MET A 125 3.40 -15.69 3.93
CA MET A 125 2.83 -15.85 2.60
C MET A 125 1.93 -17.10 2.56
N THR A 126 0.68 -16.96 2.99
CA THR A 126 -0.38 -17.74 2.33
C THR A 126 -0.76 -16.92 1.12
N MET A 127 -0.26 -17.29 -0.07
CA MET A 127 -0.69 -16.62 -1.30
C MET A 127 -2.21 -16.72 -1.37
N ALA A 128 -2.88 -15.57 -1.52
CA ALA A 128 -4.30 -15.56 -1.83
C ALA A 128 -4.45 -16.33 -3.16
N ARG A 129 -5.25 -17.40 -3.12
CA ARG A 129 -5.56 -18.21 -4.31
C ARG A 129 -6.48 -17.44 -5.24
#